data_AF-A0AAJ1EXV3-F1
#
_entry.id   AF-A0AAJ1EXV3-F1
#
_cell.length_a   1.000
_cell.length_b   1.000
_cell.length_c   1.000
_cell.angle_alpha   90.00
_cell.angle_beta   90.00
_cell.angle_gamma   90.00
#
_symmetry.space_group_name_H-M   'P 1'
#
loop_
_entity.id
_entity.type
_entity.pdbx_description
1 polymer ?
#
loop_
_entity_poly.entity_id
_entity_poly.type
_entity_poly.pdbx_seq_one_letter_code
_entity_poly.pdbx_strand_id
1 'polypeptide(L)'
;MSAANANNINLPENLQVAIISGGRPKLKQHATARLLAPLKDAGIKNIAWVVSEKDAPKYETDEHPIETYSTEWAHEYAATHWMKPNKPNPGDFLGAFPGREWACHLAARNHCRYLLQLDDNIQRLSIGSRDTAAGGETAKKLNGLVFYAQILTNVTAATNTRMCGAQLTAVAGNKNTILARTGFPYSLFLEQIDDNREPWFGPFEDDITHAYQYGTRADGATATLVPLLNYRKESKAKTGMRSNYQHDRARYLQQIFPETASVTYINGTANGAGGGRIFHKMKPGAIRNPLTITNPKLWDATRQQLTDALNLWGTLEATRAREKVIKRTRGHHATT
;
A
#
# COMPACT_ATOMS: atom_id res chain seq x y z
N MET A 1 -19.15 -19.64 14.14
CA MET A 1 -17.97 -18.96 14.68
C MET A 1 -18.37 -17.53 15.00
N SER A 2 -18.44 -17.21 16.30
CA SER A 2 -18.88 -15.90 16.81
C SER A 2 -17.90 -14.79 16.42
N ALA A 3 -18.36 -13.55 16.41
CA ALA A 3 -17.60 -12.32 16.15
C ALA A 3 -16.46 -12.04 17.17
N ALA A 4 -16.08 -13.02 17.98
CA ALA A 4 -15.11 -12.89 19.08
C ALA A 4 -13.65 -12.76 18.61
N ASN A 5 -13.30 -13.12 17.37
CA ASN A 5 -11.93 -12.94 16.85
C ASN A 5 -11.62 -11.51 16.37
N ALA A 6 -12.60 -10.62 16.30
CA ALA A 6 -12.36 -9.20 16.02
C ALA A 6 -11.83 -8.43 17.24
N ASN A 7 -11.86 -9.03 18.44
CA ASN A 7 -11.54 -8.37 19.71
C ASN A 7 -10.06 -8.46 20.14
N ASN A 8 -9.19 -9.08 19.33
CA ASN A 8 -7.74 -9.17 19.60
C ASN A 8 -6.91 -8.31 18.61
N ILE A 9 -7.45 -7.18 18.16
CA ILE A 9 -6.70 -6.23 17.34
C ILE A 9 -6.14 -5.14 18.24
N ASN A 10 -4.84 -5.24 18.54
CA ASN A 10 -4.07 -4.24 19.28
C ASN A 10 -3.21 -3.44 18.32
N LEU A 11 -3.82 -2.43 17.71
CA LEU A 11 -3.03 -1.46 16.96
C LEU A 11 -2.12 -0.70 17.93
N PRO A 12 -0.89 -0.37 17.50
CA PRO A 12 -0.03 0.48 18.30
C PRO A 12 -0.69 1.85 18.50
N GLU A 13 -0.70 2.34 19.73
CA GLU A 13 -1.21 3.68 20.08
C GLU A 13 -0.42 4.80 19.36
N ASN A 14 0.78 4.50 18.90
CA ASN A 14 1.71 5.39 18.21
C ASN A 14 1.80 5.12 16.69
N LEU A 15 0.65 4.92 16.04
CA LEU A 15 0.49 4.81 14.58
C LEU A 15 0.07 6.15 13.97
N GLN A 16 0.85 6.66 13.01
CA GLN A 16 0.40 7.71 12.09
C GLN A 16 -0.22 7.05 10.84
N VAL A 17 -1.35 7.56 10.38
CA VAL A 17 -1.96 7.21 9.09
C VAL A 17 -1.91 8.45 8.22
N ALA A 18 -1.24 8.35 7.07
CA ALA A 18 -1.11 9.46 6.13
C ALA A 18 -1.70 9.05 4.77
N ILE A 19 -2.63 9.86 4.27
CA ILE A 19 -3.20 9.68 2.94
C ILE A 19 -2.56 10.71 2.01
N ILE A 20 -1.70 10.24 1.11
CA ILE A 20 -1.02 11.06 0.13
C ILE A 20 -1.99 11.39 -0.99
N SER A 21 -2.29 12.69 -1.16
CA SER A 21 -3.17 13.18 -2.21
C SER A 21 -2.48 14.27 -3.02
N GLY A 22 -2.70 14.25 -4.34
CA GLY A 22 -2.11 15.24 -5.25
C GLY A 22 -3.01 15.52 -6.45
N GLY A 23 -4.17 16.12 -6.19
CA GLY A 23 -5.11 16.53 -7.25
C GLY A 23 -6.48 15.86 -7.17
N ARG A 24 -6.93 15.51 -5.96
CA ARG A 24 -8.31 15.08 -5.69
C ARG A 24 -8.93 16.01 -4.66
N PRO A 25 -9.34 17.23 -5.05
CA PRO A 25 -9.85 18.20 -4.07
C PRO A 25 -11.22 17.83 -3.49
N LYS A 26 -12.02 17.00 -4.16
CA LYS A 26 -13.40 16.72 -3.73
C LYS A 26 -13.50 15.42 -2.96
N LEU A 27 -14.24 15.39 -1.85
CA LEU A 27 -14.43 14.20 -0.99
C LEU A 27 -14.93 12.99 -1.79
N LYS A 28 -15.84 13.20 -2.74
CA LYS A 28 -16.37 12.14 -3.61
C LYS A 28 -15.30 11.47 -4.50
N GLN A 29 -14.14 12.12 -4.67
CA GLN A 29 -13.00 11.60 -5.43
C GLN A 29 -12.03 10.81 -4.54
N HIS A 30 -12.15 10.90 -3.22
CA HIS A 30 -11.32 10.18 -2.26
C HIS A 30 -11.85 8.76 -2.06
N ALA A 31 -11.45 7.83 -2.93
CA ALA A 31 -11.89 6.44 -2.78
C ALA A 31 -11.44 5.83 -1.45
N THR A 32 -10.25 6.22 -0.97
CA THR A 32 -9.65 5.72 0.28
C THR A 32 -10.42 6.16 1.52
N ALA A 33 -11.13 7.29 1.50
CA ALA A 33 -11.86 7.81 2.66
C ALA A 33 -12.84 6.77 3.25
N ARG A 34 -13.46 5.96 2.38
CA ARG A 34 -14.39 4.87 2.77
C ARG A 34 -13.74 3.74 3.57
N LEU A 35 -12.42 3.70 3.64
CA LEU A 35 -11.63 2.68 4.35
C LEU A 35 -11.12 3.19 5.70
N LEU A 36 -11.30 4.47 6.02
CA LEU A 36 -10.73 5.09 7.22
C LEU A 36 -11.62 4.93 8.46
N ALA A 37 -12.95 4.86 8.30
CA ALA A 37 -13.89 4.75 9.43
C ALA A 37 -13.53 3.65 10.45
N PRO A 38 -13.14 2.42 10.05
CA PRO A 38 -12.70 1.41 11.02
C PRO A 38 -11.51 1.83 11.90
N LEU A 39 -10.56 2.61 11.37
CA LEU A 39 -9.39 3.06 12.14
C LEU A 39 -9.81 4.03 13.25
N LYS A 40 -10.75 4.92 12.94
CA LYS A 40 -11.35 5.83 13.92
C LYS A 40 -12.08 5.07 15.02
N ASP A 41 -12.89 4.07 14.65
CA ASP A 41 -13.61 3.22 15.60
C ASP A 41 -12.65 2.41 16.49
N ALA A 42 -11.46 2.08 15.98
CA ALA A 42 -10.37 1.45 16.73
C ALA A 42 -9.54 2.44 17.58
N GLY A 43 -9.92 3.72 17.64
CA GLY A 43 -9.26 4.73 18.46
C GLY A 43 -8.01 5.36 17.85
N ILE A 44 -7.72 5.14 16.56
CA ILE A 44 -6.59 5.80 15.89
C ILE A 44 -6.91 7.28 15.66
N LYS A 45 -6.13 8.14 16.33
CA LYS A 45 -6.32 9.60 16.31
C LYS A 45 -5.51 10.30 15.23
N ASN A 46 -4.34 9.76 14.91
CA ASN A 46 -3.38 10.40 14.01
C ASN A 46 -3.66 10.00 12.55
N ILE A 47 -4.74 10.53 11.98
CA ILE A 47 -5.11 10.31 10.57
C ILE A 47 -5.08 11.68 9.87
N ALA A 48 -4.33 11.82 8.79
CA ALA A 48 -4.21 13.08 8.07
C ALA A 48 -4.12 12.91 6.55
N TRP A 49 -4.64 13.89 5.83
CA TRP A 49 -4.42 14.06 4.39
C TRP A 49 -3.15 14.88 4.18
N VAL A 50 -2.15 14.33 3.48
CA VAL A 50 -0.92 15.05 3.17
C VAL A 50 -1.03 15.65 1.76
N VAL A 51 -0.97 16.98 1.69
CA VAL A 51 -1.27 17.76 0.47
C VAL A 51 -0.26 18.90 0.34
N SER A 52 0.09 19.28 -0.90
CA SER A 52 0.91 20.48 -1.11
C SER A 52 0.14 21.75 -0.72
N GLU A 53 0.83 22.77 -0.22
CA GLU A 53 0.20 24.08 0.07
C GLU A 53 -0.51 24.68 -1.17
N LYS A 54 0.02 24.41 -2.36
CA LYS A 54 -0.52 24.90 -3.64
C LYS A 54 -1.89 24.30 -3.95
N ASP A 55 -2.13 23.07 -3.51
CA ASP A 55 -3.37 22.36 -3.77
C ASP A 55 -4.36 22.42 -2.61
N ALA A 56 -3.89 22.59 -1.38
CA ALA A 56 -4.72 22.61 -0.17
C ALA A 56 -5.93 23.56 -0.24
N PRO A 57 -5.86 24.80 -0.79
CA PRO A 57 -7.01 25.70 -0.88
C PRO A 57 -8.18 25.16 -1.72
N LYS A 58 -7.94 24.16 -2.58
CA LYS A 58 -8.97 23.55 -3.43
C LYS A 58 -9.72 22.43 -2.71
N TYR A 59 -9.18 21.91 -1.61
CA TYR A 59 -9.71 20.72 -0.94
C TYR A 59 -10.96 21.06 -0.15
N GLU A 60 -12.00 20.24 -0.34
CA GLU A 60 -13.19 20.25 0.52
C GLU A 60 -12.78 19.87 1.95
N THR A 61 -13.42 20.48 2.95
CA THR A 61 -13.21 20.14 4.36
C THR A 61 -13.58 18.68 4.60
N ASP A 62 -12.63 17.92 5.13
CA ASP A 62 -12.81 16.53 5.56
C ASP A 62 -12.83 16.47 7.11
N GLU A 63 -13.28 15.34 7.67
CA GLU A 63 -13.19 15.14 9.13
C GLU A 63 -11.75 14.95 9.61
N HIS A 64 -10.86 14.52 8.73
CA HIS A 64 -9.43 14.38 9.01
C HIS A 64 -8.67 15.66 8.59
N PRO A 65 -7.70 16.11 9.40
CA PRO A 65 -6.92 17.30 9.10
C PRO A 65 -6.15 17.17 7.78
N ILE A 66 -6.01 18.30 7.09
CA ILE A 66 -5.09 18.46 5.98
C ILE A 66 -3.75 18.95 6.54
N GLU A 67 -2.73 18.12 6.39
CA GLU A 67 -1.35 18.44 6.71
C GLU A 67 -0.65 18.92 5.45
N THR A 68 -0.24 20.18 5.47
CA THR A 68 0.36 20.85 4.32
C THR A 68 1.87 20.93 4.42
N TYR A 69 2.53 20.77 3.28
CA TYR A 69 3.94 21.10 3.11
C TYR A 69 4.10 22.23 2.10
N SER A 70 5.09 23.10 2.32
CA SER A 70 5.29 24.24 1.43
C SER A 70 5.89 23.83 0.08
N THR A 71 5.60 24.62 -0.95
CA THR A 71 6.15 24.42 -2.30
C THR A 71 7.67 24.63 -2.28
N GLU A 72 8.12 25.58 -1.46
CA GLU A 72 9.54 25.85 -1.19
C GLU A 72 10.22 24.63 -0.57
N TRP A 73 9.70 24.11 0.54
CA TRP A 73 10.24 22.90 1.17
C TRP A 73 10.28 21.72 0.21
N ALA A 74 9.20 21.51 -0.56
CA ALA A 74 9.15 20.41 -1.52
C ALA A 74 10.20 20.56 -2.61
N HIS A 75 10.46 21.78 -3.08
CA HIS A 75 11.49 22.05 -4.09
C HIS A 75 12.91 21.86 -3.53
N GLU A 76 13.19 22.36 -2.33
CA GLU A 76 14.48 22.17 -1.66
C GLU A 76 14.77 20.70 -1.36
N TYR A 77 13.78 19.99 -0.82
CA TYR A 77 13.86 18.55 -0.59
C TYR A 77 14.09 17.80 -1.90
N ALA A 78 13.33 18.16 -2.95
CA ALA A 78 13.51 17.57 -4.25
C ALA A 78 14.89 17.85 -4.83
N ALA A 79 15.44 19.05 -4.71
CA ALA A 79 16.74 19.40 -5.26
C ALA A 79 17.90 18.56 -4.71
N THR A 80 17.74 17.95 -3.53
CA THR A 80 18.71 17.08 -2.86
C THR A 80 18.42 15.59 -3.05
N HIS A 81 17.15 15.20 -3.22
CA HIS A 81 16.69 13.80 -3.34
C HIS A 81 16.17 13.47 -4.76
N TRP A 82 16.59 14.25 -5.75
CA TRP A 82 16.24 14.06 -7.16
C TRP A 82 17.14 13.03 -7.81
N MET A 83 16.53 12.06 -8.48
CA MET A 83 17.23 10.96 -9.12
C MET A 83 17.24 11.06 -10.66
N LYS A 84 16.65 12.11 -11.27
CA LYS A 84 16.86 12.36 -12.71
C LYS A 84 18.13 13.17 -12.95
N PRO A 85 18.73 13.09 -14.15
CA PRO A 85 19.94 13.84 -14.49
C PRO A 85 19.79 15.36 -14.36
N ASN A 86 18.62 15.91 -14.70
CA ASN A 86 18.35 17.34 -14.64
C ASN A 86 17.58 17.65 -13.36
N LYS A 87 18.07 18.60 -12.55
CA LYS A 87 17.39 19.08 -11.34
C LYS A 87 15.98 19.62 -11.62
N PRO A 88 15.06 19.57 -10.65
CA PRO A 88 13.73 20.13 -10.81
C PRO A 88 13.75 21.66 -10.84
N ASN A 89 12.94 22.26 -11.70
CA ASN A 89 12.70 23.70 -11.69
C ASN A 89 11.62 24.06 -10.66
N PRO A 90 11.62 25.30 -10.14
CA PRO A 90 10.52 25.79 -9.32
C PRO A 90 9.17 25.64 -10.02
N GLY A 91 8.19 25.06 -9.33
CA GLY A 91 6.83 24.84 -9.85
C GLY A 91 6.64 23.57 -10.68
N ASP A 92 7.71 22.80 -10.94
CA ASP A 92 7.61 21.48 -11.59
C ASP A 92 6.72 20.52 -10.78
N PHE A 93 6.13 19.56 -11.48
CA PHE A 93 5.50 18.41 -10.81
C PHE A 93 6.58 17.49 -10.23
N LEU A 94 6.66 17.44 -8.91
CA LEU A 94 7.69 16.68 -8.18
C LEU A 94 7.30 15.22 -7.93
N GLY A 95 6.07 14.80 -8.22
CA GLY A 95 5.59 13.47 -7.88
C GLY A 95 5.09 13.36 -6.43
N ALA A 96 5.02 12.13 -5.92
CA ALA A 96 4.49 11.82 -4.59
C ALA A 96 5.56 11.85 -3.50
N PHE A 97 6.84 11.70 -3.86
CA PHE A 97 7.91 11.51 -2.89
C PHE A 97 8.09 12.65 -1.86
N PRO A 98 7.83 13.95 -2.17
CA PRO A 98 7.89 14.98 -1.13
C PRO A 98 6.74 14.82 -0.13
N GLY A 99 5.54 14.46 -0.61
CA GLY A 99 4.40 14.17 0.27
C GLY A 99 4.62 12.92 1.12
N ARG A 100 5.27 11.89 0.57
CA ARG A 100 5.69 10.68 1.32
C ARG A 100 6.66 11.04 2.43
N GLU A 101 7.69 11.83 2.12
CA GLU A 101 8.65 12.30 3.11
C GLU A 101 7.99 13.16 4.19
N TRP A 102 7.10 14.07 3.79
CA TRP A 102 6.37 14.91 4.74
C TRP A 102 5.51 14.08 5.70
N ALA A 103 4.93 12.97 5.23
CA ALA A 103 4.24 12.03 6.10
C ALA A 103 5.19 11.40 7.15
N CYS A 104 6.46 11.16 6.82
CA CYS A 104 7.47 10.70 7.77
C CYS A 104 7.80 11.79 8.80
N HIS A 105 7.96 13.05 8.38
CA HIS A 105 8.14 14.17 9.31
C HIS A 105 6.94 14.35 10.25
N LEU A 106 5.72 14.25 9.71
CA LEU A 106 4.48 14.28 10.49
C LEU A 106 4.45 13.18 11.56
N ALA A 107 4.78 11.94 11.17
CA ALA A 107 4.82 10.82 12.09
C ALA A 107 5.85 11.03 13.21
N ALA A 108 7.05 11.51 12.87
CA ALA A 108 8.11 11.82 13.83
C ALA A 108 7.69 12.95 14.80
N ARG A 109 7.07 14.04 14.28
CA ARG A 109 6.51 15.14 15.08
C ARG A 109 5.45 14.67 16.06
N ASN A 110 4.66 13.67 15.67
CA ASN A 110 3.63 13.05 16.50
C ASN A 110 4.17 11.88 17.36
N HIS A 111 5.49 11.71 17.45
CA HIS A 111 6.16 10.63 18.20
C HIS A 111 5.65 9.23 17.84
N CYS A 112 5.23 9.03 16.59
CA CYS A 112 4.76 7.77 16.08
C CYS A 112 5.93 6.90 15.63
N ARG A 113 5.95 5.64 16.04
CA ARG A 113 6.97 4.66 15.61
C ARG A 113 6.66 4.08 14.24
N TYR A 114 5.39 4.06 13.86
CA TYR A 114 4.93 3.48 12.61
C TYR A 114 4.12 4.49 11.83
N LEU A 115 4.31 4.48 10.52
CA LEU A 115 3.56 5.28 9.57
C LEU A 115 2.89 4.36 8.55
N LEU A 116 1.56 4.32 8.55
CA LEU A 116 0.77 3.72 7.47
C LEU A 116 0.54 4.75 6.38
N GLN A 117 1.21 4.56 5.24
CA GLN A 117 1.08 5.42 4.07
C GLN A 117 0.07 4.83 3.08
N LEU A 118 -0.88 5.66 2.64
CA LEU A 118 -1.97 5.31 1.75
C LEU A 118 -2.01 6.27 0.56
N ASP A 119 -2.28 5.77 -0.64
CA ASP A 119 -2.74 6.63 -1.74
C ASP A 119 -4.21 6.97 -1.56
N ASP A 120 -4.63 8.14 -2.07
CA ASP A 120 -6.02 8.61 -2.05
C ASP A 120 -7.02 7.84 -2.94
N ASN A 121 -6.56 6.83 -3.68
CA ASN A 121 -7.33 6.14 -4.72
C ASN A 121 -7.48 4.62 -4.50
N ILE A 122 -7.23 4.15 -3.28
CA ILE A 122 -7.48 2.76 -2.87
C ILE A 122 -8.98 2.59 -2.72
N GLN A 123 -9.55 1.68 -3.51
CA GLN A 123 -11.01 1.47 -3.52
C GLN A 123 -11.46 0.31 -2.65
N ARG A 124 -10.58 -0.69 -2.49
CA ARG A 124 -10.99 -1.97 -1.94
C ARG A 124 -9.82 -2.71 -1.33
N LEU A 125 -10.09 -3.30 -0.17
CA LEU A 125 -9.26 -4.29 0.51
C LEU A 125 -9.84 -5.69 0.26
N SER A 126 -8.98 -6.70 0.16
CA SER A 126 -9.37 -8.08 -0.17
C SER A 126 -8.36 -9.07 0.40
N ILE A 127 -8.81 -10.05 1.18
CA ILE A 127 -7.93 -11.08 1.76
C ILE A 127 -7.99 -12.36 0.90
N GLY A 128 -6.85 -13.00 0.67
CA GLY A 128 -6.75 -14.27 -0.05
C GLY A 128 -5.67 -14.28 -1.12
N SER A 129 -5.60 -15.34 -1.92
CA SER A 129 -4.65 -15.47 -3.02
C SER A 129 -5.04 -14.69 -4.28
N ARG A 130 -6.25 -14.13 -4.30
CA ARG A 130 -6.81 -13.35 -5.43
C ARG A 130 -7.90 -12.38 -4.97
N ASP A 131 -8.06 -11.27 -5.69
CA ASP A 131 -9.15 -10.33 -5.45
C ASP A 131 -10.49 -10.93 -5.86
N THR A 132 -11.31 -11.28 -4.87
CA THR A 132 -12.62 -11.92 -5.05
C THR A 132 -13.69 -11.20 -4.24
N ALA A 133 -14.97 -11.44 -4.56
CA ALA A 133 -16.09 -10.95 -3.73
C ALA A 133 -15.95 -11.43 -2.27
N ALA A 134 -15.64 -12.73 -2.09
CA ALA A 134 -15.36 -13.33 -0.79
C ALA A 134 -14.19 -12.66 -0.07
N GLY A 135 -13.08 -12.37 -0.77
CA GLY A 135 -11.92 -11.70 -0.18
C GLY A 135 -12.22 -10.32 0.38
N GLY A 136 -13.01 -9.52 -0.34
CA GLY A 136 -13.44 -8.21 0.17
C GLY A 136 -14.47 -8.30 1.30
N GLU A 137 -15.32 -9.31 1.30
CA GLU A 137 -16.22 -9.57 2.44
C GLU A 137 -15.43 -10.02 3.69
N THR A 138 -14.42 -10.86 3.49
CA THR A 138 -13.50 -11.30 4.55
C THR A 138 -12.81 -10.09 5.17
N ALA A 139 -12.24 -9.20 4.35
CA ALA A 139 -11.62 -7.97 4.84
C ALA A 139 -12.60 -7.13 5.69
N LYS A 140 -13.84 -6.94 5.23
CA LYS A 140 -14.86 -6.22 6.00
C LYS A 140 -15.20 -6.89 7.33
N LYS A 141 -15.37 -8.22 7.36
CA LYS A 141 -15.66 -8.97 8.59
C LYS A 141 -14.51 -8.95 9.60
N LEU A 142 -13.29 -8.71 9.13
CA LEU A 142 -12.10 -8.55 9.94
C LEU A 142 -11.75 -7.07 10.17
N ASN A 143 -12.73 -6.17 10.17
CA ASN A 143 -12.52 -4.74 10.46
C ASN A 143 -11.65 -3.96 9.44
N GLY A 144 -11.54 -4.46 8.21
CA GLY A 144 -10.99 -3.73 7.07
C GLY A 144 -9.54 -3.27 7.28
N LEU A 145 -9.32 -1.96 7.20
CA LEU A 145 -7.98 -1.36 7.23
C LEU A 145 -7.29 -1.53 8.60
N VAL A 146 -8.05 -1.70 9.68
CA VAL A 146 -7.54 -1.99 11.02
C VAL A 146 -6.77 -3.32 11.03
N PHE A 147 -7.32 -4.37 10.46
CA PHE A 147 -6.62 -5.66 10.35
C PHE A 147 -5.39 -5.57 9.44
N TYR A 148 -5.45 -4.78 8.38
CA TYR A 148 -4.28 -4.54 7.52
C TYR A 148 -3.17 -3.85 8.30
N ALA A 149 -3.47 -2.75 8.97
CA ALA A 149 -2.52 -2.01 9.79
C ALA A 149 -1.90 -2.89 10.87
N GLN A 150 -2.69 -3.75 11.53
CA GLN A 150 -2.19 -4.71 12.52
C GLN A 150 -1.19 -5.69 11.92
N ILE A 151 -1.57 -6.40 10.86
CA ILE A 151 -0.73 -7.44 10.27
C ILE A 151 0.56 -6.83 9.74
N LEU A 152 0.49 -5.67 9.07
CA LEU A 152 1.68 -4.96 8.60
C LEU A 152 2.58 -4.50 9.76
N THR A 153 1.99 -3.98 10.84
CA THR A 153 2.73 -3.63 12.07
C THR A 153 3.41 -4.84 12.66
N ASN A 154 2.70 -5.95 12.83
CA ASN A 154 3.27 -7.14 13.46
C ASN A 154 4.40 -7.75 12.63
N VAL A 155 4.24 -7.81 11.30
CA VAL A 155 5.31 -8.26 10.40
C VAL A 155 6.52 -7.33 10.52
N THR A 156 6.29 -6.02 10.59
CA THR A 156 7.37 -5.03 10.76
C THR A 156 8.10 -5.22 12.09
N ALA A 157 7.34 -5.34 13.19
CA ALA A 157 7.88 -5.53 14.54
C ALA A 157 8.53 -6.91 14.76
N ALA A 158 8.15 -7.93 13.99
CA ALA A 158 8.64 -9.30 14.16
C ALA A 158 9.82 -9.66 13.26
N THR A 159 10.28 -8.73 12.41
CA THR A 159 11.34 -8.98 11.44
C THR A 159 12.33 -7.82 11.37
N ASN A 160 13.34 -7.94 10.51
CA ASN A 160 14.27 -6.86 10.15
C ASN A 160 13.76 -5.95 9.02
N THR A 161 12.47 -6.02 8.66
CA THR A 161 11.90 -5.17 7.61
C THR A 161 11.69 -3.74 8.11
N ARG A 162 11.95 -2.76 7.25
CA ARG A 162 11.69 -1.33 7.53
C ARG A 162 10.42 -0.84 6.87
N MET A 163 9.98 -1.55 5.84
CA MET A 163 8.83 -1.19 5.02
C MET A 163 8.05 -2.46 4.68
N CYS A 164 6.79 -2.53 5.09
CA CYS A 164 5.94 -3.70 4.89
C CYS A 164 4.60 -3.29 4.31
N GLY A 165 4.18 -3.87 3.17
CA GLY A 165 2.88 -3.52 2.61
C GLY A 165 2.06 -4.64 2.02
N ALA A 166 0.88 -4.24 1.58
CA ALA A 166 -0.09 -5.11 0.93
C ALA A 166 0.22 -5.26 -0.57
N GLN A 167 -0.30 -6.32 -1.16
CA GLN A 167 -0.16 -6.66 -2.57
C GLN A 167 -1.17 -5.88 -3.43
N LEU A 168 -0.70 -5.19 -4.46
CA LEU A 168 -1.59 -4.64 -5.48
C LEU A 168 -2.16 -5.78 -6.33
N THR A 169 -3.49 -5.91 -6.41
CA THR A 169 -4.19 -6.97 -7.17
C THR A 169 -3.73 -7.09 -8.63
N ALA A 170 -3.33 -5.98 -9.26
CA ALA A 170 -2.90 -5.97 -10.66
C ALA A 170 -1.54 -6.65 -10.89
N VAL A 171 -0.75 -6.85 -9.84
CA VAL A 171 0.51 -7.60 -9.88
C VAL A 171 0.16 -9.04 -9.51
N ALA A 172 0.57 -9.99 -10.36
CA ALA A 172 0.20 -11.40 -10.23
C ALA A 172 0.38 -11.90 -8.79
N GLY A 173 -0.71 -12.40 -8.20
CA GLY A 173 -0.73 -12.90 -6.83
C GLY A 173 0.17 -14.11 -6.67
N ASN A 174 0.86 -14.19 -5.52
CA ASN A 174 1.61 -15.38 -5.17
C ASN A 174 0.60 -16.48 -4.76
N LYS A 175 0.67 -17.66 -5.38
CA LYS A 175 -0.22 -18.78 -5.04
C LYS A 175 0.12 -19.42 -3.69
N ASN A 176 1.28 -19.09 -3.13
CA ASN A 176 1.78 -19.69 -1.89
C ASN A 176 1.25 -18.94 -0.67
N THR A 177 0.80 -19.71 0.33
CA THR A 177 0.31 -19.25 1.64
C THR A 177 1.46 -18.82 2.57
N ILE A 178 2.35 -17.96 2.07
CA ILE A 178 3.43 -17.39 2.89
C ILE A 178 2.94 -16.10 3.58
N LEU A 179 3.35 -15.89 4.83
CA LEU A 179 2.97 -14.69 5.60
C LEU A 179 3.58 -13.43 4.97
N ALA A 180 4.89 -13.40 4.79
CA ALA A 180 5.56 -12.30 4.13
C ALA A 180 6.72 -12.80 3.27
N ARG A 181 7.09 -11.99 2.28
CA ARG A 181 8.27 -12.18 1.43
C ARG A 181 8.91 -10.84 1.14
N THR A 182 10.15 -10.87 0.69
CA THR A 182 10.78 -9.70 0.08
C THR A 182 9.99 -9.24 -1.15
N GLY A 183 9.85 -7.93 -1.32
CA GLY A 183 8.97 -7.35 -2.35
C GLY A 183 8.86 -5.83 -2.26
N PHE A 184 8.18 -5.23 -3.25
CA PHE A 184 7.90 -3.79 -3.30
C PHE A 184 6.51 -3.49 -2.79
N PRO A 185 6.38 -2.89 -1.59
CA PRO A 185 5.13 -2.30 -1.15
C PRO A 185 4.74 -1.19 -2.10
N TYR A 186 3.50 -1.21 -2.56
CA TYR A 186 2.91 -0.15 -3.37
C TYR A 186 1.79 0.48 -2.57
N SER A 187 1.70 1.81 -2.54
CA SER A 187 0.51 2.62 -2.19
C SER A 187 -0.29 2.33 -0.90
N LEU A 188 -0.05 1.24 -0.18
CA LEU A 188 -0.63 0.79 1.08
C LEU A 188 0.46 0.00 1.79
N PHE A 189 1.21 0.69 2.63
CA PHE A 189 2.35 0.12 3.32
C PHE A 189 2.61 0.83 4.63
N LEU A 190 3.22 0.10 5.55
CA LEU A 190 3.73 0.57 6.82
C LEU A 190 5.23 0.84 6.67
N GLU A 191 5.70 1.93 7.23
CA GLU A 191 7.10 2.30 7.35
C GLU A 191 7.46 2.51 8.82
N GLN A 192 8.64 2.05 9.23
CA GLN A 192 9.18 2.30 10.56
C GLN A 192 9.84 3.68 10.61
N ILE A 193 9.47 4.47 11.62
CA ILE A 193 9.97 5.82 11.85
C ILE A 193 11.00 5.78 12.97
N ASP A 194 12.28 5.96 12.60
CA ASP A 194 13.41 6.15 13.49
C ASP A 194 14.61 6.77 12.74
N ASP A 195 15.72 6.99 13.43
CA ASP A 195 16.91 7.68 12.89
C ASP A 195 17.63 6.92 11.77
N ASN A 196 17.33 5.64 11.56
CA ASN A 196 17.93 4.81 10.51
C ASN A 196 17.03 4.67 9.27
N ARG A 197 15.94 5.43 9.20
CA ARG A 197 15.04 5.48 8.05
C ARG A 197 15.77 6.05 6.83
N GLU A 198 15.53 5.48 5.66
CA GLU A 198 15.99 6.07 4.39
C GLU A 198 15.14 7.31 4.09
N PRO A 199 15.69 8.37 3.47
CA PRO A 199 14.85 9.42 2.90
C PRO A 199 14.09 8.92 1.66
N TRP A 200 12.98 9.56 1.33
CA TRP A 200 12.28 9.31 0.07
C TRP A 200 12.98 9.99 -1.11
N PHE A 201 13.20 9.25 -2.20
CA PHE A 201 13.78 9.77 -3.43
C PHE A 201 12.80 9.67 -4.59
N GLY A 202 12.92 10.57 -5.56
CA GLY A 202 12.03 10.59 -6.71
C GLY A 202 12.61 11.31 -7.91
N PRO A 203 11.80 11.68 -8.93
CA PRO A 203 10.33 11.72 -8.92
C PRO A 203 9.63 10.48 -9.50
N PHE A 204 10.34 9.40 -9.86
CA PHE A 204 9.75 8.23 -10.53
C PHE A 204 9.73 7.00 -9.61
N GLU A 205 8.62 6.24 -9.68
CA GLU A 205 8.37 5.01 -8.89
C GLU A 205 8.96 5.10 -7.49
N ASP A 206 8.62 6.17 -6.78
CA ASP A 206 9.21 6.56 -5.51
C ASP A 206 9.03 5.46 -4.45
N ASP A 207 7.87 4.81 -4.43
CA ASP A 207 7.59 3.69 -3.52
C ASP A 207 8.49 2.47 -3.81
N ILE A 208 8.73 2.18 -5.08
CA ILE A 208 9.65 1.10 -5.49
C ILE A 208 11.11 1.47 -5.22
N THR A 209 11.51 2.69 -5.59
CA THR A 209 12.87 3.21 -5.38
C THR A 209 13.22 3.16 -3.91
N HIS A 210 12.32 3.64 -3.06
CA HIS A 210 12.49 3.65 -1.62
C HIS A 210 12.57 2.23 -1.04
N ALA A 211 11.73 1.32 -1.51
CA ALA A 211 11.80 -0.09 -1.15
C ALA A 211 13.13 -0.77 -1.59
N TYR A 212 13.70 -0.38 -2.74
CA TYR A 212 15.03 -0.84 -3.18
C TYR A 212 16.14 -0.37 -2.24
N GLN A 213 16.10 0.90 -1.81
CA GLN A 213 17.11 1.45 -0.91
C GLN A 213 17.19 0.62 0.37
N TYR A 214 16.04 0.37 1.00
CA TYR A 214 15.99 -0.56 2.11
C TYR A 214 16.52 -1.95 1.71
N GLY A 215 16.08 -2.51 0.59
CA GLY A 215 16.54 -3.82 0.11
C GLY A 215 18.06 -4.00 -0.08
N THR A 216 18.85 -2.91 -0.10
CA THR A 216 20.28 -2.95 -0.46
C THR A 216 21.26 -2.63 0.67
N ARG A 217 20.82 -2.17 1.85
CA ARG A 217 21.73 -1.88 2.97
C ARG A 217 22.30 -3.17 3.59
N ALA A 218 23.17 -3.09 4.59
CA ALA A 218 23.77 -4.26 5.26
C ALA A 218 23.31 -4.47 6.72
N ASP A 219 22.66 -3.48 7.33
CA ASP A 219 22.44 -3.32 8.77
C ASP A 219 21.05 -3.77 9.29
N GLY A 220 20.08 -3.98 8.40
CA GLY A 220 18.72 -4.38 8.80
C GLY A 220 17.65 -3.63 8.02
N ALA A 221 17.70 -3.77 6.71
CA ALA A 221 16.79 -3.10 5.81
C ALA A 221 16.28 -4.11 4.78
N THR A 222 15.05 -4.54 4.98
CA THR A 222 14.32 -5.36 4.02
C THR A 222 13.02 -4.63 3.71
N ALA A 223 12.59 -4.66 2.46
CA ALA A 223 11.24 -4.28 2.07
C ALA A 223 10.42 -5.56 1.83
N THR A 224 9.24 -5.63 2.44
CA THR A 224 8.42 -6.85 2.48
C THR A 224 7.00 -6.63 1.99
N LEU A 225 6.45 -7.68 1.40
CA LEU A 225 5.05 -7.78 1.04
C LEU A 225 4.37 -8.89 1.83
N VAL A 226 3.14 -8.63 2.27
CA VAL A 226 2.20 -9.63 2.79
C VAL A 226 1.26 -10.00 1.65
N PRO A 227 1.54 -11.07 0.87
CA PRO A 227 0.88 -11.33 -0.41
C PRO A 227 -0.62 -11.68 -0.30
N LEU A 228 -1.08 -12.01 0.91
CA LEU A 228 -2.47 -12.39 1.18
C LEU A 228 -3.35 -11.18 1.55
N LEU A 229 -2.75 -10.03 1.84
CA LEU A 229 -3.43 -8.75 1.96
C LEU A 229 -3.40 -8.08 0.60
N ASN A 230 -4.54 -8.01 -0.08
CA ASN A 230 -4.63 -7.41 -1.41
C ASN A 230 -5.40 -6.11 -1.36
N TYR A 231 -5.02 -5.17 -2.22
CA TYR A 231 -5.80 -3.96 -2.43
C TYR A 231 -5.92 -3.63 -3.90
N ARG A 232 -7.00 -2.92 -4.23
CA ARG A 232 -7.29 -2.46 -5.59
C ARG A 232 -7.37 -0.94 -5.61
N LYS A 233 -6.68 -0.35 -6.59
CA LYS A 233 -6.75 1.08 -6.92
C LYS A 233 -7.75 1.32 -8.06
N GLU A 234 -8.18 2.56 -8.20
CA GLU A 234 -8.92 3.01 -9.38
C GLU A 234 -8.17 2.71 -10.68
N SER A 235 -8.86 2.05 -11.62
CA SER A 235 -8.26 1.65 -12.90
C SER A 235 -8.29 2.75 -13.98
N LYS A 236 -9.10 3.81 -13.79
CA LYS A 236 -9.36 4.86 -14.80
C LYS A 236 -9.30 6.28 -14.23
N ALA A 237 -8.55 6.51 -13.15
CA ALA A 237 -8.52 7.85 -12.58
C ALA A 237 -7.81 8.82 -13.55
N LYS A 238 -8.59 9.71 -14.18
CA LYS A 238 -8.11 10.90 -14.92
C LYS A 238 -7.78 12.07 -13.96
N THR A 239 -7.61 11.77 -12.67
CA THR A 239 -7.47 12.72 -11.56
C THR A 239 -6.36 12.28 -10.62
N GLY A 240 -5.84 13.21 -9.81
CA GLY A 240 -4.70 12.99 -8.93
C GLY A 240 -3.36 12.95 -9.67
N MET A 241 -2.31 12.50 -8.97
CA MET A 241 -0.93 12.55 -9.46
C MET A 241 -0.67 11.73 -10.75
N ARG A 242 -1.55 10.77 -11.06
CA ARG A 242 -1.40 9.86 -12.20
C ARG A 242 -1.48 10.54 -13.56
N SER A 243 -2.22 11.65 -13.69
CA SER A 243 -2.27 12.41 -14.95
C SER A 243 -0.95 13.07 -15.30
N ASN A 244 -0.11 13.35 -14.29
CA ASN A 244 1.12 14.11 -14.43
C ASN A 244 2.36 13.21 -14.50
N TYR A 245 2.21 11.91 -14.23
CA TYR A 245 3.28 10.93 -14.31
C TYR A 245 3.56 10.53 -15.77
N GLN A 246 4.82 10.67 -16.20
CA GLN A 246 5.24 10.37 -17.57
C GLN A 246 5.43 8.86 -17.84
N HIS A 247 5.38 8.47 -19.11
CA HIS A 247 5.49 7.07 -19.55
C HIS A 247 6.86 6.42 -19.28
N ASP A 248 7.92 7.21 -19.13
CA ASP A 248 9.29 6.72 -18.98
C ASP A 248 9.67 6.30 -17.55
N ARG A 249 8.75 6.37 -16.58
CA ARG A 249 9.01 6.02 -15.16
C ARG A 249 9.67 4.66 -15.01
N ALA A 250 9.24 3.69 -15.82
CA ALA A 250 9.75 2.33 -15.72
C ALA A 250 11.22 2.19 -16.16
N ARG A 251 11.67 3.06 -17.07
CA ARG A 251 13.05 3.07 -17.57
C ARG A 251 14.01 3.65 -16.53
N TYR A 252 13.64 4.72 -15.84
CA TYR A 252 14.54 5.40 -14.91
C TYR A 252 14.96 4.52 -13.72
N LEU A 253 14.02 3.72 -13.17
CA LEU A 253 14.38 2.78 -12.10
C LEU A 253 15.45 1.78 -12.55
N GLN A 254 15.36 1.27 -13.78
CA GLN A 254 16.36 0.37 -14.34
C GLN A 254 17.71 1.06 -14.58
N GLN A 255 17.70 2.36 -14.91
CA GLN A 255 18.93 3.11 -15.10
C GLN A 255 19.69 3.32 -13.79
N ILE A 256 18.98 3.44 -12.67
CA ILE A 256 19.57 3.63 -11.33
C ILE A 256 20.00 2.31 -10.71
N PHE A 257 19.18 1.28 -10.88
CA PHE A 257 19.43 -0.05 -10.33
C PHE A 257 19.56 -1.10 -11.45
N PRO A 258 20.48 -0.97 -12.42
CA PRO A 258 20.54 -1.84 -13.60
C PRO A 258 20.86 -3.30 -13.25
N GLU A 259 21.60 -3.51 -12.17
CA GLU A 259 22.00 -4.82 -11.67
C GLU A 259 20.85 -5.59 -11.01
N THR A 260 19.87 -4.88 -10.46
CA THR A 260 18.87 -5.47 -9.55
C THR A 260 17.42 -5.24 -9.99
N ALA A 261 17.16 -4.24 -10.83
CA ALA A 261 15.86 -3.97 -11.42
C ALA A 261 15.74 -4.46 -12.87
N SER A 262 14.58 -5.02 -13.18
CA SER A 262 14.14 -5.37 -14.53
C SER A 262 12.69 -4.93 -14.73
N VAL A 263 12.23 -4.90 -15.98
CA VAL A 263 10.84 -4.63 -16.32
C VAL A 263 10.28 -5.85 -17.02
N THR A 264 9.04 -6.19 -16.70
CA THR A 264 8.28 -7.25 -17.37
C THR A 264 7.08 -6.60 -18.02
N TYR A 265 6.88 -6.92 -19.29
CA TYR A 265 5.65 -6.57 -20.00
C TYR A 265 4.63 -7.68 -19.77
N ILE A 266 3.53 -7.35 -19.11
CA ILE A 266 2.40 -8.28 -18.95
C ILE A 266 1.31 -7.87 -19.93
N ASN A 267 1.10 -8.70 -20.94
CA ASN A 267 -0.06 -8.59 -21.82
C ASN A 267 -1.32 -8.85 -20.99
N GLY A 268 -2.19 -7.85 -20.89
CA GLY A 268 -3.44 -7.95 -20.14
C GLY A 268 -4.58 -7.32 -20.92
N THR A 269 -5.72 -7.99 -20.94
CA THR A 269 -6.99 -7.46 -21.45
C THR A 269 -7.75 -6.61 -20.42
N ALA A 270 -7.10 -6.26 -19.30
CA ALA A 270 -7.72 -5.50 -18.23
C ALA A 270 -8.13 -4.11 -18.74
N ASN A 271 -9.44 -3.95 -18.95
CA ASN A 271 -10.19 -2.76 -19.40
C ASN A 271 -10.59 -2.70 -20.89
N GLY A 272 -10.54 -3.80 -21.66
CA GLY A 272 -11.11 -3.85 -23.02
C GLY A 272 -10.37 -3.05 -24.09
N ALA A 273 -9.36 -2.25 -23.71
CA ALA A 273 -8.33 -1.76 -24.61
C ALA A 273 -7.11 -2.68 -24.45
N GLY A 274 -6.81 -3.45 -25.48
CA GLY A 274 -5.57 -4.22 -25.54
C GLY A 274 -4.36 -3.30 -25.37
N GLY A 275 -3.38 -3.77 -24.60
CA GLY A 275 -2.13 -3.08 -24.35
C GLY A 275 -1.47 -3.62 -23.10
N GLY A 276 -0.30 -4.26 -23.24
CA GLY A 276 0.41 -4.75 -22.08
C GLY A 276 0.96 -3.63 -21.20
N ARG A 277 1.11 -3.95 -19.93
CA ARG A 277 1.61 -3.04 -18.89
C ARG A 277 3.03 -3.40 -18.54
N ILE A 278 3.85 -2.37 -18.34
CA ILE A 278 5.21 -2.53 -17.84
C ILE A 278 5.13 -2.58 -16.31
N PHE A 279 5.64 -3.66 -15.73
CA PHE A 279 5.79 -3.84 -14.29
C PHE A 279 7.26 -3.97 -13.94
N HIS A 280 7.64 -3.40 -12.80
CA HIS A 280 8.96 -3.62 -12.24
C HIS A 280 9.05 -5.01 -11.64
N LYS A 281 10.18 -5.66 -11.87
CA LYS A 281 10.53 -6.95 -11.31
C LYS A 281 11.94 -6.89 -10.77
N MET A 282 12.12 -7.32 -9.52
CA MET A 282 13.44 -7.60 -8.98
C MET A 282 14.08 -8.77 -9.71
N LYS A 283 15.33 -8.59 -10.10
CA LYS A 283 16.19 -9.72 -10.44
C LYS A 283 16.44 -10.55 -9.16
N PRO A 284 16.61 -11.87 -9.27
CA PRO A 284 17.06 -12.68 -8.14
C PRO A 284 18.31 -12.07 -7.48
N GLY A 285 18.37 -12.02 -6.15
CA GLY A 285 19.48 -11.40 -5.42
C GLY A 285 19.47 -9.87 -5.34
N ALA A 286 18.45 -9.21 -5.90
CA ALA A 286 18.29 -7.75 -5.82
C ALA A 286 18.20 -7.22 -4.39
N ILE A 287 17.48 -7.96 -3.53
CA ILE A 287 17.46 -7.71 -2.10
C ILE A 287 18.57 -8.54 -1.48
N ARG A 288 19.57 -7.83 -0.96
CA ARG A 288 20.81 -8.43 -0.43
C ARG A 288 20.63 -8.94 1.00
N ASN A 289 19.63 -8.40 1.72
CA ASN A 289 19.29 -8.82 3.07
C ASN A 289 18.09 -9.78 3.06
N PRO A 290 18.27 -11.05 3.46
CA PRO A 290 17.14 -11.94 3.64
C PRO A 290 16.21 -11.42 4.75
N LEU A 291 14.92 -11.67 4.57
CA LEU A 291 13.94 -11.43 5.62
C LEU A 291 14.28 -12.32 6.82
N THR A 292 14.61 -11.70 7.94
CA THR A 292 14.99 -12.39 9.18
C THR A 292 13.91 -12.17 10.22
N ILE A 293 13.46 -13.26 10.84
CA ILE A 293 12.48 -13.22 11.93
C ILE A 293 13.23 -12.92 13.22
N THR A 294 12.95 -11.77 13.83
CA THR A 294 13.58 -11.30 15.08
C THR A 294 12.71 -11.57 16.29
N ASN A 295 11.39 -11.75 16.09
CA ASN A 295 10.45 -12.14 17.15
C ASN A 295 9.57 -13.32 16.68
N PRO A 296 10.01 -14.58 16.88
CA PRO A 296 9.29 -15.76 16.43
C PRO A 296 7.87 -15.88 17.01
N LYS A 297 7.67 -15.49 18.29
CA LYS A 297 6.35 -15.57 18.94
C LYS A 297 5.33 -14.66 18.27
N LEU A 298 5.70 -13.40 18.03
CA LEU A 298 4.81 -12.44 17.34
C LEU A 298 4.58 -12.86 15.89
N TRP A 299 5.62 -13.35 15.21
CA TRP A 299 5.53 -13.86 13.86
C TRP A 299 4.53 -15.02 13.74
N ASP A 300 4.63 -16.03 14.61
CA ASP A 300 3.73 -17.18 14.59
C ASP A 300 2.29 -16.82 14.97
N ALA A 301 2.10 -15.92 15.94
CA ALA A 301 0.77 -15.38 16.26
C ALA A 301 0.15 -14.65 15.05
N THR A 302 0.94 -13.85 14.34
CA THR A 302 0.49 -13.13 13.14
C THR A 302 0.19 -14.08 11.98
N ARG A 303 1.01 -15.13 11.82
CA ARG A 303 0.75 -16.20 10.85
C ARG A 303 -0.57 -16.91 11.15
N GLN A 304 -0.85 -17.20 12.41
CA GLN A 304 -2.11 -17.81 12.82
C GLN A 304 -3.31 -16.89 12.52
N GLN A 305 -3.24 -15.61 12.87
CA GLN A 305 -4.28 -14.63 12.55
C GLN A 305 -4.60 -14.57 11.05
N LEU A 306 -3.57 -14.58 10.20
CA LEU A 306 -3.75 -14.60 8.75
C LEU A 306 -4.29 -15.94 8.24
N THR A 307 -3.90 -17.05 8.86
CA THR A 307 -4.45 -18.39 8.56
C THR A 307 -5.94 -18.46 8.88
N ASP A 308 -6.36 -17.93 10.02
CA ASP A 308 -7.78 -17.85 10.40
C ASP A 308 -8.57 -16.97 9.42
N ALA A 309 -7.97 -15.86 8.97
CA ALA A 309 -8.55 -15.01 7.94
C ALA A 309 -8.71 -15.74 6.60
N LEU A 310 -7.74 -16.58 6.22
CA LEU A 310 -7.83 -17.41 5.02
C LEU A 310 -8.91 -18.50 5.14
N ASN A 311 -9.08 -19.10 6.33
CA ASN A 311 -10.15 -20.08 6.58
C ASN A 311 -11.54 -19.43 6.46
N LEU A 312 -11.70 -18.22 6.99
CA LEU A 312 -12.92 -17.42 6.79
C LEU A 312 -13.15 -17.13 5.30
N TRP A 313 -12.11 -16.71 4.59
CA TRP A 313 -12.19 -16.48 3.14
C TRP A 313 -12.62 -17.72 2.37
N GLY A 314 -12.01 -18.89 2.63
CA GLY A 314 -12.35 -20.16 1.99
C GLY A 314 -13.80 -20.58 2.27
N THR A 315 -14.28 -20.35 3.49
CA THR A 315 -15.68 -20.61 3.87
C THR A 315 -16.64 -19.72 3.07
N LEU A 316 -16.36 -18.41 2.98
CA LEU A 316 -17.18 -17.47 2.23
C LEU A 316 -17.14 -17.74 0.72
N GLU A 317 -16.00 -18.16 0.20
CA GLU A 317 -15.86 -18.56 -1.20
C GLU A 317 -16.73 -19.79 -1.51
N ALA A 318 -16.65 -20.83 -0.67
CA ALA A 318 -17.43 -22.05 -0.82
C ALA A 318 -18.94 -21.77 -0.76
N THR A 319 -19.40 -20.93 0.18
CA THR A 319 -20.81 -20.52 0.28
C THR A 319 -21.27 -19.81 -0.99
N ARG A 320 -20.49 -18.82 -1.48
CA ARG A 320 -20.83 -18.11 -2.72
C ARG A 320 -20.81 -19.01 -3.95
N ALA A 321 -19.92 -20.00 -3.99
CA ALA A 321 -19.90 -21.00 -5.07
C ALA A 321 -21.17 -21.85 -5.04
N ARG A 322 -21.62 -22.32 -3.87
CA ARG A 322 -22.88 -23.07 -3.69
C ARG A 322 -24.10 -22.24 -4.09
N GLU A 323 -24.17 -20.98 -3.67
CA GLU A 323 -25.26 -20.06 -4.05
C GLU A 323 -25.36 -19.87 -5.57
N LYS A 324 -24.21 -19.74 -6.25
CA LYS A 324 -24.18 -19.64 -7.72
C LYS A 324 -24.70 -20.90 -8.40
N VAL A 325 -24.37 -22.07 -7.87
CA VAL A 325 -24.88 -23.35 -8.40
C VAL A 325 -26.39 -23.40 -8.21
N ILE A 326 -26.91 -23.16 -6.99
CA ILE A 326 -28.35 -23.17 -6.71
C ILE A 326 -29.12 -22.20 -7.62
N LYS A 327 -28.59 -20.98 -7.83
CA LYS A 327 -29.21 -19.99 -8.71
C LYS A 327 -29.28 -20.47 -10.17
N ARG A 328 -28.25 -21.17 -10.66
CA ARG A 328 -28.23 -21.75 -12.01
C ARG A 328 -29.22 -22.89 -12.15
N THR A 329 -29.28 -23.79 -11.17
CA THR A 329 -30.19 -24.94 -11.20
C THR A 329 -31.66 -24.49 -11.12
N ARG A 330 -31.98 -23.48 -10.30
CA ARG A 330 -33.34 -22.89 -10.24
C ARG A 330 -33.73 -22.13 -11.50
N GLY A 331 -32.78 -21.46 -12.16
CA GLY A 331 -33.02 -20.78 -13.43
C GLY A 331 -33.31 -21.73 -14.60
N HIS A 332 -32.77 -22.95 -14.58
CA HIS A 332 -33.07 -23.99 -15.58
C HIS A 332 -34.43 -24.67 -15.37
N HIS A 333 -34.92 -24.78 -14.13
CA HIS A 333 -36.26 -25.33 -13.88
C HIS A 333 -37.41 -24.35 -14.12
N ALA A 334 -37.13 -23.06 -14.35
CA ALA A 334 -38.14 -22.05 -14.68
C ALA A 334 -38.36 -21.90 -16.21
N THR A 335 -37.69 -22.72 -17.03
CA THR A 335 -37.74 -22.65 -18.51
C THR A 335 -38.12 -23.97 -19.19
N THR A 336 -38.68 -24.92 -18.43
CA THR A 336 -39.22 -26.19 -18.96
C THR A 336 -40.71 -26.28 -18.74
#